data_AF-C5P1W8-F1
#
_entry.id   AF-C5P1W8-F1
#
_cell.length_a   1.000
_cell.length_b   1.000
_cell.length_c   1.000
_cell.angle_alpha   90.00
_cell.angle_beta   90.00
_cell.angle_gamma   90.00
#
_symmetry.space_group_name_H-M   'P 1'
#
loop_
_entity.id
_entity.type
_entity.pdbx_description
1 polymer ?
#
loop_
_entity_poly.entity_id
_entity_poly.type
_entity_poly.pdbx_seq_one_letter_code
_entity_poly.pdbx_strand_id
1 'polypeptide(L)'
;MVNRTDEPEHRTPDREAPTNLPTPQTELRRSSRLRGSPPNDEQEPREESELQMLRRMMLNQQEMMQRQQESMQRQQETVQQLAQQVNLLSGQASTANAPATMQENLEHEAQQEEEEDREIDSDEELEEYVGNLIDTNTRIGRAITQFTKITKTVKKPMTLAGASNYLAWSKAILKVARQVGVEKIILERQETSPRPERLKISQYWNVQNNWLHGLIDSTISAQAREHFEESDSLSAYKLWEAVRTAFQERPEIQRESLLTELVRMTPQSAGSERNYIERFLAIRGEFERLGFKQLDHTLHDILKMNITSRWREFIQNRFDMACQSGTNLPEKDLEGLLKDILHRIPKKDLKKGGSTD
;
A
#
# COMPACT_ATOMS: atom_id res chain seq x y z
N MET A 1 31.40 6.12 96.90
CA MET A 1 30.56 4.90 97.05
C MET A 1 30.74 4.11 95.74
N VAL A 2 31.76 3.23 95.61
CA VAL A 2 31.83 1.76 95.93
C VAL A 2 30.95 0.95 94.94
N ASN A 3 31.50 0.33 93.88
CA ASN A 3 32.03 -1.07 93.67
C ASN A 3 30.90 -2.16 93.62
N ARG A 4 30.90 -3.27 92.83
CA ARG A 4 31.88 -4.02 91.99
C ARG A 4 31.16 -5.20 91.22
N THR A 5 31.69 -5.61 90.05
CA THR A 5 31.93 -6.96 89.39
C THR A 5 30.88 -8.11 89.43
N ASP A 6 30.74 -9.10 88.50
CA ASP A 6 31.68 -9.93 87.70
C ASP A 6 31.05 -10.61 86.43
N GLU A 7 31.90 -11.12 85.52
CA GLU A 7 31.72 -11.93 84.25
C GLU A 7 31.61 -13.48 84.52
N PRO A 8 31.56 -14.50 83.57
CA PRO A 8 32.33 -14.66 82.29
C PRO A 8 31.74 -15.48 81.07
N GLU A 9 32.45 -15.39 79.89
CA GLU A 9 32.82 -16.33 78.76
C GLU A 9 31.81 -17.38 78.13
N HIS A 10 31.82 -17.83 76.84
CA HIS A 10 32.86 -18.19 75.82
C HIS A 10 32.28 -18.34 74.35
N ARG A 11 33.09 -18.79 73.36
CA ARG A 11 33.12 -18.48 71.87
C ARG A 11 32.66 -19.58 70.85
N THR A 12 32.13 -19.15 69.66
CA THR A 12 32.18 -19.53 68.18
C THR A 12 32.64 -20.94 67.66
N PRO A 13 32.34 -21.46 66.40
CA PRO A 13 32.67 -20.83 65.08
C PRO A 13 31.90 -21.21 63.76
N ASP A 14 32.38 -20.61 62.65
CA ASP A 14 32.04 -20.63 61.21
C ASP A 14 32.23 -21.96 60.41
N ARG A 15 31.62 -21.98 59.19
CA ARG A 15 32.19 -22.29 57.84
C ARG A 15 31.77 -23.59 57.07
N GLU A 16 31.54 -23.39 55.75
CA GLU A 16 31.67 -24.29 54.57
C GLU A 16 30.46 -25.09 53.99
N ALA A 17 30.23 -24.91 52.68
CA ALA A 17 29.53 -25.85 51.76
C ALA A 17 30.57 -26.88 51.23
N PRO A 18 30.23 -28.12 50.79
CA PRO A 18 29.61 -28.32 49.46
C PRO A 18 28.79 -29.65 49.25
N THR A 19 28.10 -29.73 48.10
CA THR A 19 27.82 -30.88 47.20
C THR A 19 27.52 -32.28 47.78
N ASN A 20 26.37 -32.88 47.41
CA ASN A 20 26.29 -34.18 46.71
C ASN A 20 24.83 -34.60 46.41
N LEU A 21 24.56 -34.82 45.11
CA LEU A 21 23.46 -35.62 44.57
C LEU A 21 23.49 -37.07 45.09
N PRO A 22 22.38 -37.81 45.00
CA PRO A 22 22.32 -38.85 43.96
C PRO A 22 20.93 -39.01 43.28
N THR A 23 20.96 -39.15 41.95
CA THR A 23 19.98 -39.86 41.10
C THR A 23 20.34 -41.37 41.07
N PRO A 24 19.60 -42.28 40.39
CA PRO A 24 18.16 -42.45 40.10
C PRO A 24 17.68 -43.91 40.40
N GLN A 25 16.38 -44.22 40.23
CA GLN A 25 15.81 -45.42 39.53
C GLN A 25 14.32 -45.59 39.88
N THR A 26 13.40 -45.35 38.94
CA THR A 26 12.70 -46.34 38.08
C THR A 26 11.61 -47.10 38.84
N GLU A 27 10.34 -46.80 38.56
CA GLU A 27 9.25 -47.79 38.52
C GLU A 27 8.22 -47.33 37.47
N LEU A 28 8.10 -48.14 36.42
CA LEU A 28 7.02 -48.07 35.45
C LEU A 28 5.69 -48.39 36.14
N ARG A 29 4.66 -47.57 35.91
CA ARG A 29 3.31 -48.11 35.73
C ARG A 29 2.51 -47.30 34.71
N ARG A 30 2.33 -47.89 33.53
CA ARG A 30 1.25 -47.55 32.61
C ARG A 30 -0.05 -48.12 33.17
N SER A 31 -1.14 -47.33 33.16
CA SER A 31 -2.42 -47.71 32.53
C SER A 31 -3.44 -46.58 32.57
N SER A 32 -3.66 -46.03 31.38
CA SER A 32 -4.86 -45.45 30.78
C SER A 32 -6.20 -45.56 31.53
N ARG A 33 -6.93 -44.43 31.63
CA ARG A 33 -8.26 -44.22 31.00
C ARG A 33 -8.78 -42.78 31.21
N LEU A 34 -8.95 -42.11 30.07
CA LEU A 34 -10.11 -41.31 29.63
C LEU A 34 -10.59 -40.10 30.45
N ARG A 35 -10.77 -39.02 29.66
CA ARG A 35 -11.70 -37.88 29.83
C ARG A 35 -11.09 -36.65 30.51
N GLY A 36 -10.37 -35.87 29.71
CA GLY A 36 -10.08 -34.47 29.99
C GLY A 36 -10.49 -33.63 28.79
N SER A 37 -11.40 -32.68 29.00
CA SER A 37 -11.73 -31.58 28.10
C SER A 37 -10.46 -30.86 27.63
N PRO A 38 -10.41 -30.27 26.42
CA PRO A 38 -9.31 -29.37 26.09
C PRO A 38 -9.43 -28.12 26.97
N PRO A 39 -8.34 -27.64 27.59
CA PRO A 39 -8.36 -26.33 28.23
C PRO A 39 -8.47 -25.28 27.13
N ASN A 40 -9.40 -24.35 27.34
CA ASN A 40 -9.50 -23.12 26.57
C ASN A 40 -8.34 -22.22 27.06
N ASP A 41 -7.13 -22.48 26.56
CA ASP A 41 -6.02 -21.57 26.72
C ASP A 41 -6.12 -20.54 25.59
N GLU A 42 -6.80 -19.43 25.87
CA GLU A 42 -6.44 -18.15 25.25
C GLU A 42 -4.98 -17.88 25.65
N GLN A 43 -4.04 -18.42 24.88
CA GLN A 43 -2.65 -18.00 24.94
C GLN A 43 -2.62 -16.56 24.43
N GLU A 44 -2.56 -15.62 25.38
CA GLU A 44 -1.93 -14.32 25.14
C GLU A 44 -0.66 -14.55 24.32
N PRO A 45 -0.39 -13.73 23.29
CA PRO A 45 0.80 -13.89 22.49
C PRO A 45 2.01 -13.69 23.39
N ARG A 46 2.70 -14.79 23.72
CA ARG A 46 4.03 -14.73 24.34
C ARG A 46 4.87 -13.82 23.46
N GLU A 47 5.40 -12.76 24.05
CA GLU A 47 6.35 -11.86 23.42
C GLU A 47 7.44 -12.70 22.74
N GLU A 48 7.40 -12.73 21.41
CA GLU A 48 8.35 -13.46 20.60
C GLU A 48 9.71 -12.79 20.79
N SER A 49 10.67 -13.49 21.41
CA SER A 49 12.01 -12.95 21.62
C SER A 49 12.57 -12.43 20.30
N GLU A 50 13.28 -11.29 20.32
CA GLU A 50 13.88 -10.67 19.13
C GLU A 50 14.68 -11.67 18.27
N LEU A 51 15.29 -12.69 18.89
CA LEU A 51 15.99 -13.77 18.19
C LEU A 51 15.05 -14.72 17.42
N GLN A 52 13.86 -14.99 17.94
CA GLN A 52 12.84 -15.77 17.24
C GLN A 52 12.25 -14.97 16.06
N MET A 53 12.01 -13.67 16.26
CA MET A 53 11.54 -12.78 15.20
C MET A 53 12.56 -12.68 14.05
N LEU A 54 13.84 -12.51 14.38
CA LEU A 54 14.93 -12.49 13.40
C LEU A 54 15.07 -13.82 12.66
N ARG A 55 14.95 -14.95 13.37
CA ARG A 55 14.97 -16.29 12.78
C ARG A 55 13.81 -16.52 11.83
N ARG A 56 12.60 -16.05 12.19
CA ARG A 56 11.40 -16.14 11.35
C ARG A 56 11.52 -15.26 10.11
N MET A 57 12.10 -14.07 10.24
CA MET A 57 12.37 -13.18 9.10
C MET A 57 13.35 -13.81 8.10
N MET A 58 14.42 -14.44 8.60
CA MET A 58 15.40 -15.14 7.76
C MET A 58 14.77 -16.35 7.03
N LEU A 59 13.94 -17.14 7.72
CA LEU A 59 13.19 -18.24 7.12
C LEU A 59 12.21 -17.75 6.05
N ASN A 60 11.45 -16.68 6.32
CA ASN A 60 10.54 -16.09 5.35
C ASN A 60 11.27 -15.55 4.11
N GLN A 61 12.45 -14.94 4.29
CA GLN A 61 13.28 -14.47 3.18
C GLN A 61 13.81 -15.65 2.35
N GLN A 62 14.21 -16.74 3.00
CA GLN A 62 14.66 -17.96 2.32
C GLN A 62 13.53 -18.64 1.54
N GLU A 63 12.33 -18.77 2.14
CA GLU A 63 11.15 -19.31 1.46
C GLU A 63 10.74 -18.46 0.25
N MET A 64 10.84 -17.13 0.36
CA MET A 64 10.55 -16.23 -0.75
C MET A 64 11.52 -16.45 -1.93
N MET A 65 12.82 -16.57 -1.66
CA MET A 65 13.80 -16.90 -2.71
C MET A 65 13.50 -18.25 -3.34
N GLN A 66 13.12 -19.25 -2.55
CA GLN A 66 12.82 -20.58 -3.05
C GLN A 66 11.57 -20.59 -3.93
N ARG A 67 10.51 -19.87 -3.54
CA ARG A 67 9.31 -19.69 -4.37
C ARG A 67 9.60 -18.95 -5.68
N GLN A 68 10.51 -17.97 -5.65
CA GLN A 68 10.92 -17.26 -6.86
C GLN A 68 11.69 -18.19 -7.82
N GLN A 69 12.55 -19.05 -7.28
CA GLN A 69 13.28 -20.04 -8.08
C GLN A 69 12.35 -21.12 -8.66
N GLU A 70 11.40 -21.63 -7.88
CA GLU A 70 10.37 -22.56 -8.35
C GLU A 70 9.47 -21.93 -9.42
N SER A 71 9.10 -20.66 -9.28
CA SER A 71 8.33 -19.93 -10.30
C SER A 71 9.13 -19.77 -11.59
N MET A 72 10.43 -19.48 -11.50
CA MET A 72 11.30 -19.36 -12.67
C MET A 72 11.42 -20.72 -13.39
N GLN A 73 11.53 -21.80 -12.63
CA GLN A 73 11.60 -23.16 -13.18
C GLN A 73 10.28 -23.55 -13.86
N ARG A 74 9.13 -23.27 -13.25
CA ARG A 74 7.81 -23.50 -13.88
C ARG A 74 7.63 -22.70 -15.17
N GLN A 75 8.07 -21.44 -15.20
CA GLN A 75 8.03 -20.63 -16.42
C GLN A 75 8.94 -21.22 -17.52
N GLN A 76 10.10 -21.77 -17.15
CA GLN A 76 10.99 -22.40 -18.12
C GLN A 76 10.39 -23.71 -18.66
N GLU A 77 9.71 -24.48 -17.82
CA GLU A 77 8.97 -25.69 -18.23
C GLU A 77 7.78 -25.36 -19.15
N THR A 78 7.00 -24.32 -18.86
CA THR A 78 5.90 -23.91 -19.75
C THR A 78 6.40 -23.45 -21.11
N VAL A 79 7.51 -22.70 -21.15
CA VAL A 79 8.15 -22.28 -22.40
C VAL A 79 8.64 -23.49 -23.20
N GLN A 80 9.23 -24.51 -22.56
CA GLN A 80 9.62 -25.74 -23.25
C GLN A 80 8.42 -26.53 -23.78
N GLN A 81 7.30 -26.60 -23.04
CA GLN A 81 6.08 -27.26 -23.49
C GLN A 81 5.45 -26.55 -24.69
N LEU A 82 5.41 -25.22 -24.68
CA LEU A 82 4.97 -24.41 -25.82
C LEU A 82 5.86 -24.63 -27.04
N ALA A 83 7.19 -24.64 -26.86
CA ALA A 83 8.13 -24.91 -27.95
C ALA A 83 7.95 -26.33 -28.56
N GLN A 84 7.64 -27.34 -27.74
CA GLN A 84 7.35 -28.69 -28.22
C GLN A 84 6.02 -28.75 -29.00
N GLN A 85 4.97 -28.05 -28.54
CA GLN A 85 3.70 -27.97 -29.27
C GLN A 85 3.85 -27.27 -30.62
N VAL A 86 4.63 -26.19 -30.69
CA VAL A 86 4.91 -25.48 -31.95
C VAL A 86 5.66 -26.38 -32.94
N ASN A 87 6.62 -27.18 -32.47
CA ASN A 87 7.33 -28.14 -33.32
C ASN A 87 6.44 -29.30 -33.80
N LEU A 88 5.49 -29.76 -32.98
CA LEU A 88 4.50 -30.79 -33.37
C LEU A 88 3.53 -30.28 -34.45
N LEU A 89 3.09 -29.02 -34.33
CA LEU A 89 2.22 -28.38 -35.32
C LEU A 89 2.98 -28.06 -36.63
N SER A 90 4.24 -27.63 -36.53
CA SER A 90 5.09 -27.38 -37.69
C SER A 90 5.46 -28.66 -38.46
N GLY A 91 5.51 -29.82 -37.78
CA GLY A 91 5.78 -31.12 -38.42
C GLY A 91 4.59 -31.69 -39.22
N GLN A 92 3.38 -31.18 -39.00
CA GLN A 92 2.16 -31.63 -39.70
C GLN A 92 1.82 -30.80 -40.95
N ALA A 93 2.45 -29.63 -41.15
CA ALA A 93 2.21 -28.76 -42.30
C ALA A 93 2.98 -29.17 -43.58
N SER A 94 3.67 -30.31 -43.58
CA SER A 94 4.47 -30.80 -44.72
C SER A 94 3.97 -32.11 -45.31
N THR A 95 2.68 -32.26 -45.58
CA THR A 95 2.19 -33.19 -46.62
C THR A 95 0.80 -32.80 -47.13
N ALA A 96 0.65 -32.89 -48.46
CA ALA A 96 -0.59 -32.98 -49.26
C ALA A 96 -1.25 -31.68 -49.79
N ASN A 97 -0.84 -31.33 -51.02
CA ASN A 97 -1.64 -31.03 -52.22
C ASN A 97 -3.01 -30.31 -52.09
N ALA A 98 -3.07 -29.13 -52.69
CA ALA A 98 -4.29 -28.51 -53.23
C ALA A 98 -4.89 -29.35 -54.39
N PRO A 99 -6.20 -29.18 -54.69
CA PRO A 99 -6.51 -28.25 -55.77
C PRO A 99 -7.76 -27.37 -55.58
N ALA A 100 -7.63 -26.14 -56.09
CA ALA A 100 -8.58 -25.36 -56.88
C ALA A 100 -10.09 -25.53 -56.62
N THR A 101 -10.63 -24.71 -55.71
CA THR A 101 -11.97 -24.14 -55.88
C THR A 101 -12.03 -22.77 -55.21
N MET A 102 -12.66 -21.82 -55.92
CA MET A 102 -13.22 -20.57 -55.39
C MET A 102 -12.27 -19.36 -55.29
N GLN A 103 -11.79 -19.02 -56.48
CA GLN A 103 -11.49 -17.66 -56.96
C GLN A 103 -12.76 -16.76 -56.94
N GLU A 104 -13.44 -16.67 -55.79
CA GLU A 104 -14.63 -15.83 -55.58
C GLU A 104 -14.56 -15.03 -54.26
N ASN A 105 -13.57 -15.31 -53.39
CA ASN A 105 -13.36 -14.58 -52.14
C ASN A 105 -12.48 -13.31 -52.26
N LEU A 106 -11.75 -13.14 -53.37
CA LEU A 106 -10.81 -12.00 -53.52
C LEU A 106 -11.48 -10.67 -53.92
N GLU A 107 -12.75 -10.67 -54.32
CA GLU A 107 -13.48 -9.42 -54.59
C GLU A 107 -14.23 -8.89 -53.36
N HIS A 108 -14.39 -9.71 -52.30
CA HIS A 108 -14.98 -9.29 -51.03
C HIS A 108 -13.96 -8.72 -50.03
N GLU A 109 -12.70 -9.18 -50.07
CA GLU A 109 -11.63 -8.64 -49.22
C GLU A 109 -11.16 -7.25 -49.68
N ALA A 110 -11.16 -6.97 -50.99
CA ALA A 110 -10.78 -5.66 -51.51
C ALA A 110 -11.81 -4.53 -51.23
N GLN A 111 -13.04 -4.88 -50.83
CA GLN A 111 -14.06 -3.91 -50.42
C GLN A 111 -14.14 -3.74 -48.89
N GLN A 112 -13.48 -4.60 -48.10
CA GLN A 112 -13.38 -4.45 -46.65
C GLN A 112 -12.12 -3.69 -46.23
N GLU A 113 -11.05 -3.71 -47.02
CA GLU A 113 -9.82 -2.94 -46.73
C GLU A 113 -9.92 -1.43 -47.06
N GLU A 114 -10.92 -0.96 -47.82
CA GLU A 114 -11.14 0.48 -48.04
C GLU A 114 -12.02 1.16 -46.96
N GLU A 115 -12.58 0.40 -46.01
CA GLU A 115 -13.40 0.94 -44.90
C GLU A 115 -12.62 1.10 -43.58
N GLU A 116 -11.42 0.51 -43.42
CA GLU A 116 -10.63 0.60 -42.18
C GLU A 116 -9.72 1.85 -42.08
N ASP A 117 -9.60 2.65 -43.14
CA ASP A 117 -8.82 3.90 -43.14
C ASP A 117 -9.67 5.18 -42.97
N ARG A 118 -10.92 5.05 -42.54
CA ARG A 118 -11.64 6.18 -41.95
C ARG A 118 -11.40 6.20 -40.46
N GLU A 119 -10.61 7.17 -40.01
CA GLU A 119 -10.69 7.70 -38.65
C GLU A 119 -12.17 7.87 -38.27
N ILE A 120 -12.71 6.92 -37.51
CA ILE A 120 -14.05 7.01 -36.91
C ILE A 120 -13.94 8.10 -35.84
N ASP A 121 -14.32 9.32 -36.21
CA ASP A 121 -14.44 10.45 -35.30
C ASP A 121 -15.44 10.09 -34.20
N SER A 122 -14.91 9.73 -33.03
CA SER A 122 -15.54 8.86 -32.04
C SER A 122 -16.59 9.55 -31.16
N ASP A 123 -17.13 10.67 -31.61
CA ASP A 123 -18.20 11.42 -30.94
C ASP A 123 -19.52 11.37 -31.74
N GLU A 124 -19.49 11.24 -33.07
CA GLU A 124 -20.69 11.38 -33.92
C GLU A 124 -21.53 10.10 -33.98
N GLU A 125 -20.90 8.93 -33.99
CA GLU A 125 -21.57 7.61 -33.94
C GLU A 125 -22.15 7.30 -32.55
N LEU A 126 -21.49 7.78 -31.49
CA LEU A 126 -22.02 7.75 -30.13
C LEU A 126 -23.23 8.70 -29.99
N GLU A 127 -23.18 9.88 -30.62
CA GLU A 127 -24.28 10.83 -30.66
C GLU A 127 -25.48 10.32 -31.47
N GLU A 128 -25.26 9.61 -32.57
CA GLU A 128 -26.32 8.96 -33.35
C GLU A 128 -26.94 7.78 -32.58
N TYR A 129 -26.13 6.95 -31.93
CA TYR A 129 -26.60 5.84 -31.10
C TYR A 129 -27.40 6.32 -29.87
N VAL A 130 -26.93 7.39 -29.20
CA VAL A 130 -27.63 8.03 -28.08
C VAL A 130 -28.87 8.78 -28.56
N GLY A 131 -28.82 9.44 -29.72
CA GLY A 131 -29.93 10.15 -30.33
C GLY A 131 -31.10 9.25 -30.73
N ASN A 132 -30.80 8.06 -31.24
CA ASN A 132 -31.80 7.10 -31.70
C ASN A 132 -32.46 6.30 -30.55
N LEU A 133 -31.85 6.26 -29.36
CA LEU A 133 -32.36 5.48 -28.22
C LEU A 133 -33.21 6.29 -27.22
N ILE A 134 -33.24 7.63 -27.35
CA ILE A 134 -33.70 8.51 -26.27
C ILE A 134 -34.85 9.41 -26.72
N ASP A 135 -36.08 9.06 -26.31
CA ASP A 135 -37.21 9.99 -26.38
C ASP A 135 -36.99 11.16 -25.40
N THR A 136 -36.60 12.31 -25.95
CA THR A 136 -36.36 13.58 -25.24
C THR A 136 -37.61 14.14 -24.56
N ASN A 137 -38.81 13.63 -24.89
CA ASN A 137 -40.05 14.01 -24.21
C ASN A 137 -40.18 13.32 -22.85
N THR A 138 -39.40 12.28 -22.58
CA THR A 138 -39.37 11.61 -21.28
C THR A 138 -38.47 12.34 -20.28
N ARG A 139 -38.77 12.21 -18.99
CA ARG A 139 -37.93 12.75 -17.91
C ARG A 139 -36.50 12.20 -17.95
N ILE A 140 -36.32 10.93 -18.32
CA ILE A 140 -35.01 10.30 -18.46
C ILE A 140 -34.29 10.86 -19.68
N GLY A 141 -34.97 11.00 -20.81
CA GLY A 141 -34.34 11.56 -22.00
C GLY A 141 -33.84 12.98 -21.79
N ARG A 142 -34.61 13.84 -21.13
CA ARG A 142 -34.13 15.17 -20.71
C ARG A 142 -32.91 15.11 -19.80
N ALA A 143 -32.89 14.17 -18.85
CA ALA A 143 -31.76 13.99 -17.94
C ALA A 143 -30.49 13.55 -18.70
N ILE A 144 -30.62 12.64 -19.67
CA ILE A 144 -29.49 12.22 -20.52
C ILE A 144 -29.02 13.40 -21.39
N THR A 145 -29.93 14.13 -22.04
CA THR A 145 -29.54 15.30 -22.85
C THR A 145 -28.82 16.36 -22.00
N GLN A 146 -29.27 16.61 -20.77
CA GLN A 146 -28.59 17.51 -19.85
C GLN A 146 -27.21 17.00 -19.46
N PHE A 147 -27.11 15.71 -19.13
CA PHE A 147 -25.83 15.06 -18.84
C PHE A 147 -24.85 15.21 -20.01
N THR A 148 -25.24 14.85 -21.23
CA THR A 148 -24.42 14.97 -22.43
C THR A 148 -23.98 16.42 -22.71
N LYS A 149 -24.84 17.41 -22.43
CA LYS A 149 -24.45 18.81 -22.55
C LYS A 149 -23.37 19.21 -21.54
N ILE A 150 -23.46 18.73 -20.30
CA ILE A 150 -22.46 19.02 -19.27
C ILE A 150 -21.14 18.34 -19.61
N THR A 151 -21.17 17.08 -20.04
CA THR A 151 -19.95 16.32 -20.38
C THR A 151 -19.17 16.96 -21.52
N LYS A 152 -19.83 17.52 -22.55
CA LYS A 152 -19.17 18.27 -23.63
C LYS A 152 -18.38 19.50 -23.15
N THR A 153 -18.67 20.02 -21.96
CA THR A 153 -17.99 21.21 -21.41
C THR A 153 -16.79 20.88 -20.52
N VAL A 154 -16.58 19.61 -20.16
CA VAL A 154 -15.46 19.26 -19.29
C VAL A 154 -14.15 19.20 -20.06
N LYS A 155 -13.09 19.73 -19.46
CA LYS A 155 -11.75 19.60 -20.03
C LYS A 155 -11.23 18.18 -19.82
N LYS A 156 -10.67 17.59 -20.88
CA LYS A 156 -10.02 16.29 -20.80
C LYS A 156 -8.90 16.31 -19.74
N PRO A 157 -8.86 15.36 -18.80
CA PRO A 157 -7.78 15.22 -17.83
C PRO A 157 -6.42 14.94 -18.51
N MET A 158 -5.33 15.12 -17.76
CA MET A 158 -4.00 14.69 -18.19
C MET A 158 -3.94 13.18 -18.43
N THR A 159 -2.99 12.72 -19.24
CA THR A 159 -2.78 11.29 -19.50
C THR A 159 -2.03 10.61 -18.35
N LEU A 160 -2.47 9.41 -17.95
CA LEU A 160 -1.76 8.52 -17.05
C LEU A 160 -0.59 7.87 -17.77
N ALA A 161 0.64 8.18 -17.31
CA ALA A 161 1.87 7.60 -17.83
C ALA A 161 2.36 6.44 -16.95
N GLY A 162 2.02 6.44 -15.66
CA GLY A 162 2.34 5.36 -14.74
C GLY A 162 2.22 5.79 -13.27
N ALA A 163 2.90 5.08 -12.38
CA ALA A 163 2.81 5.32 -10.93
C ALA A 163 3.23 6.74 -10.52
N SER A 164 4.20 7.34 -11.23
CA SER A 164 4.74 8.67 -10.92
C SER A 164 3.72 9.80 -11.02
N ASN A 165 2.73 9.68 -11.91
CA ASN A 165 1.68 10.70 -12.09
C ASN A 165 0.28 10.23 -11.70
N TYR A 166 0.13 9.00 -11.19
CA TYR A 166 -1.14 8.42 -10.77
C TYR A 166 -1.92 9.30 -9.78
N LEU A 167 -1.26 9.88 -8.78
CA LEU A 167 -1.94 10.71 -7.78
C LEU A 167 -2.54 11.99 -8.38
N ALA A 168 -1.85 12.61 -9.35
CA ALA A 168 -2.35 13.80 -10.03
C ALA A 168 -3.49 13.45 -10.99
N TRP A 169 -3.32 12.36 -11.74
CA TRP A 169 -4.31 11.81 -12.65
C TRP A 169 -5.62 11.44 -11.93
N SER A 170 -5.54 10.65 -10.86
CA SER A 170 -6.72 10.19 -10.10
C SER A 170 -7.52 11.36 -9.52
N LYS A 171 -6.84 12.38 -8.98
CA LYS A 171 -7.49 13.61 -8.51
C LYS A 171 -8.19 14.37 -9.64
N ALA A 172 -7.58 14.44 -10.83
CA ALA A 172 -8.17 15.12 -11.97
C ALA A 172 -9.43 14.41 -12.48
N ILE A 173 -9.39 13.08 -12.58
CA ILE A 173 -10.56 12.26 -12.96
C ILE A 173 -11.69 12.45 -11.94
N LEU A 174 -11.40 12.31 -10.64
CA LEU A 174 -12.42 12.50 -9.59
C LEU A 174 -13.02 13.92 -9.61
N LYS A 175 -12.19 14.94 -9.88
CA LYS A 175 -12.68 16.32 -10.02
C LYS A 175 -13.65 16.46 -11.20
N VAL A 176 -13.34 15.88 -12.35
CA VAL A 176 -14.24 15.88 -13.52
C VAL A 176 -15.50 15.08 -13.23
N ALA A 177 -15.38 13.88 -12.65
CA ALA A 177 -16.51 13.05 -12.26
C ALA A 177 -17.45 13.77 -11.26
N ARG A 178 -16.91 14.57 -10.34
CA ARG A 178 -17.68 15.43 -9.44
C ARG A 178 -18.45 16.51 -10.19
N GLN A 179 -17.78 17.19 -11.12
CA GLN A 179 -18.38 18.28 -11.90
C GLN A 179 -19.60 17.81 -12.70
N VAL A 180 -19.57 16.56 -13.20
CA VAL A 180 -20.68 15.96 -13.96
C VAL A 180 -21.63 15.14 -13.06
N GLY A 181 -21.32 14.95 -11.78
CA GLY A 181 -22.18 14.24 -10.82
C GLY A 181 -22.18 12.71 -10.96
N VAL A 182 -21.09 12.13 -11.44
CA VAL A 182 -20.92 10.67 -11.62
C VAL A 182 -19.90 10.04 -10.67
N GLU A 183 -19.24 10.83 -9.82
CA GLU A 183 -18.23 10.36 -8.86
C GLU A 183 -18.70 9.21 -7.95
N LYS A 184 -20.00 9.16 -7.64
CA LYS A 184 -20.61 8.09 -6.85
C LYS A 184 -20.39 6.68 -7.43
N ILE A 185 -20.24 6.55 -8.75
CA ILE A 185 -19.98 5.25 -9.40
C ILE A 185 -18.66 4.67 -8.86
N ILE A 186 -17.64 5.52 -8.72
CA ILE A 186 -16.34 5.14 -8.15
C ILE A 186 -16.42 5.02 -6.62
N LEU A 187 -16.94 6.07 -5.95
CA LEU A 187 -16.88 6.16 -4.49
C LEU A 187 -17.73 5.10 -3.78
N GLU A 188 -18.88 4.75 -4.35
CA GLU A 188 -19.79 3.72 -3.82
C GLU A 188 -19.54 2.34 -4.43
N ARG A 189 -18.47 2.18 -5.22
CA ARG A 189 -18.04 0.88 -5.79
C ARG A 189 -19.12 0.23 -6.66
N GLN A 190 -19.79 1.03 -7.50
CA GLN A 190 -20.92 0.56 -8.30
C GLN A 190 -20.42 -0.20 -9.53
N GLU A 191 -20.45 -1.53 -9.47
CA GLU A 191 -20.15 -2.38 -10.64
C GLU A 191 -21.31 -2.41 -11.65
N THR A 192 -22.54 -2.30 -11.15
CA THR A 192 -23.78 -2.29 -11.94
C THR A 192 -24.73 -1.22 -11.41
N SER A 193 -25.81 -0.95 -12.16
CA SER A 193 -26.85 -0.03 -11.72
C SER A 193 -27.36 -0.39 -10.32
N PRO A 194 -27.48 0.57 -9.38
CA PRO A 194 -27.95 0.31 -8.02
C PRO A 194 -29.43 -0.10 -7.95
N ARG A 195 -30.18 0.05 -9.05
CA ARG A 195 -31.58 -0.35 -9.17
C ARG A 195 -31.81 -1.00 -10.54
N PRO A 196 -31.27 -2.21 -10.77
CA PRO A 196 -31.31 -2.87 -12.08
C PRO A 196 -32.74 -3.22 -12.50
N GLU A 197 -33.65 -3.45 -11.54
CA GLU A 197 -35.07 -3.72 -11.76
C GLU A 197 -35.82 -2.53 -12.37
N ARG A 198 -35.28 -1.32 -12.23
CA ARG A 198 -35.88 -0.09 -12.78
C ARG A 198 -35.19 0.26 -14.09
N LEU A 199 -35.73 -0.27 -15.20
CA LEU A 199 -35.18 -0.11 -16.55
C LEU A 199 -34.70 1.32 -16.86
N LYS A 200 -35.55 2.32 -16.61
CA LYS A 200 -35.26 3.74 -16.84
C LYS A 200 -34.10 4.30 -15.99
N ILE A 201 -33.97 3.85 -14.74
CA ILE A 201 -32.85 4.24 -13.86
C ILE A 201 -31.58 3.53 -14.31
N SER A 202 -31.69 2.25 -14.68
CA SER A 202 -30.60 1.46 -15.22
C SER A 202 -30.05 2.04 -16.52
N GLN A 203 -30.92 2.45 -17.45
CA GLN A 203 -30.54 3.14 -18.70
C GLN A 203 -29.75 4.42 -18.42
N TYR A 204 -30.26 5.29 -17.54
CA TYR A 204 -29.55 6.52 -17.19
C TYR A 204 -28.19 6.23 -16.54
N TRP A 205 -28.14 5.26 -15.63
CA TRP A 205 -26.89 4.83 -15.00
C TRP A 205 -25.90 4.28 -16.02
N ASN A 206 -26.34 3.46 -16.99
CA ASN A 206 -25.47 2.91 -18.03
C ASN A 206 -24.83 4.02 -18.87
N VAL A 207 -25.59 5.08 -19.23
CA VAL A 207 -25.03 6.24 -19.94
C VAL A 207 -23.94 6.93 -19.11
N GLN A 208 -24.19 7.13 -17.81
CA GLN A 208 -23.21 7.72 -16.90
C GLN A 208 -21.95 6.86 -16.74
N ASN A 209 -22.14 5.55 -16.56
CA ASN A 209 -21.07 4.57 -16.43
C ASN A 209 -20.22 4.50 -17.71
N ASN A 210 -20.85 4.38 -18.88
CA ASN A 210 -20.15 4.26 -20.15
C ASN A 210 -19.34 5.52 -20.46
N TRP A 211 -19.91 6.71 -20.18
CA TRP A 211 -19.17 7.95 -20.34
C TRP A 211 -17.96 8.03 -19.39
N LEU A 212 -18.13 7.66 -18.11
CA LEU A 212 -17.03 7.67 -17.15
C LEU A 212 -15.96 6.63 -17.50
N HIS A 213 -16.38 5.46 -17.99
CA HIS A 213 -15.48 4.43 -18.49
C HIS A 213 -14.65 4.97 -19.65
N GLY A 214 -15.28 5.53 -20.68
CA GLY A 214 -14.58 6.13 -21.82
C GLY A 214 -13.67 7.31 -21.44
N LEU A 215 -14.07 8.12 -20.45
CA LEU A 215 -13.20 9.18 -19.92
C LEU A 215 -11.94 8.60 -19.26
N ILE A 216 -12.08 7.60 -18.40
CA ILE A 216 -10.95 6.95 -17.74
C ILE A 216 -10.06 6.32 -18.80
N ASP A 217 -10.65 5.46 -19.62
CA ASP A 217 -9.97 4.68 -20.66
C ASP A 217 -9.15 5.57 -21.61
N SER A 218 -9.78 6.62 -22.17
CA SER A 218 -9.14 7.54 -23.12
C SER A 218 -8.02 8.41 -22.53
N THR A 219 -7.80 8.34 -21.21
CA THR A 219 -6.71 9.05 -20.52
C THR A 219 -5.61 8.12 -20.05
N ILE A 220 -5.67 6.82 -20.34
CA ILE A 220 -4.61 5.86 -20.04
C ILE A 220 -3.68 5.75 -21.26
N SER A 221 -2.38 5.99 -21.06
CA SER A 221 -1.40 5.81 -22.14
C SER A 221 -1.23 4.33 -22.53
N ALA A 222 -0.81 4.07 -23.77
CA ALA A 222 -0.52 2.72 -24.24
C ALA A 222 0.47 1.98 -23.31
N GLN A 223 1.54 2.65 -22.88
CA GLN A 223 2.52 2.09 -21.95
C GLN A 223 1.89 1.71 -20.59
N ALA A 224 0.98 2.54 -20.07
CA ALA A 224 0.31 2.24 -18.80
C ALA A 224 -0.66 1.05 -18.95
N ARG A 225 -1.27 0.83 -20.12
CA ARG A 225 -2.16 -0.32 -20.35
C ARG A 225 -1.44 -1.66 -20.19
N GLU A 226 -0.14 -1.74 -20.51
CA GLU A 226 0.64 -2.98 -20.36
C GLU A 226 0.76 -3.48 -18.91
N HIS A 227 0.42 -2.65 -17.92
CA HIS A 227 0.67 -2.93 -16.50
C HIS A 227 -0.56 -3.44 -15.75
N PHE A 228 -1.72 -3.55 -16.40
CA PHE A 228 -2.92 -4.12 -15.80
C PHE A 228 -3.74 -4.85 -16.86
N GLU A 229 -4.42 -5.92 -16.44
CA GLU A 229 -5.40 -6.59 -17.29
C GLU A 229 -6.72 -5.83 -17.23
N GLU A 230 -7.18 -5.36 -18.38
CA GLU A 230 -8.52 -4.80 -18.50
C GLU A 230 -9.55 -5.92 -18.37
N SER A 231 -10.60 -5.70 -17.58
CA SER A 231 -11.70 -6.64 -17.48
C SER A 231 -12.63 -6.45 -18.67
N ASP A 232 -13.16 -7.54 -19.24
CA ASP A 232 -14.22 -7.50 -20.28
C ASP A 232 -15.50 -6.72 -19.86
N SER A 233 -15.58 -6.28 -18.60
CA SER A 233 -16.67 -5.46 -18.12
C SER A 233 -16.50 -3.99 -18.53
N LEU A 234 -17.53 -3.41 -19.14
CA LEU A 234 -17.64 -1.95 -19.37
C LEU A 234 -17.90 -1.14 -18.08
N SER A 235 -17.47 -1.63 -16.91
CA SER A 235 -17.71 -0.96 -15.61
C SER A 235 -16.61 0.04 -15.31
N ALA A 236 -16.97 1.33 -15.24
CA ALA A 236 -16.03 2.39 -14.94
C ALA A 236 -15.33 2.20 -13.60
N TYR A 237 -16.04 1.66 -12.61
CA TYR A 237 -15.46 1.34 -11.30
C TYR A 237 -14.43 0.20 -11.38
N LYS A 238 -14.68 -0.86 -12.16
CA LYS A 238 -13.72 -1.96 -12.32
C LYS A 238 -12.45 -1.49 -13.00
N LEU A 239 -12.57 -0.73 -14.09
CA LEU A 239 -11.41 -0.12 -14.76
C LEU A 239 -10.64 0.79 -13.79
N TRP A 240 -11.35 1.65 -13.05
CA TRP A 240 -10.74 2.50 -12.01
C TRP A 240 -9.95 1.68 -10.98
N GLU A 241 -10.53 0.60 -10.46
CA GLU A 241 -9.89 -0.26 -9.46
C GLU A 241 -8.69 -1.03 -10.02
N ALA A 242 -8.73 -1.48 -11.28
CA ALA A 242 -7.61 -2.12 -11.94
C ALA A 242 -6.42 -1.14 -12.07
N VAL A 243 -6.67 0.06 -12.60
CA VAL A 243 -5.68 1.13 -12.70
C VAL A 243 -5.13 1.52 -11.33
N ARG A 244 -6.02 1.68 -10.34
CA ARG A 244 -5.63 1.95 -8.96
C ARG A 244 -4.72 0.84 -8.42
N THR A 245 -5.05 -0.42 -8.62
CA THR A 245 -4.25 -1.55 -8.10
C THR A 245 -2.87 -1.61 -8.73
N ALA A 246 -2.75 -1.26 -10.01
CA ALA A 246 -1.49 -1.28 -10.74
C ALA A 246 -0.57 -0.08 -10.40
N PHE A 247 -1.14 1.12 -10.24
CA PHE A 247 -0.35 2.35 -10.17
C PHE A 247 -0.43 3.10 -8.85
N GLN A 248 -1.42 2.81 -8.00
CA GLN A 248 -1.41 3.33 -6.64
C GLN A 248 -0.29 2.61 -5.89
N GLU A 249 0.71 3.39 -5.47
CA GLU A 249 1.75 2.85 -4.61
C GLU A 249 1.10 2.25 -3.35
N ARG A 250 1.43 0.99 -3.08
CA ARG A 250 0.85 0.24 -1.97
C ARG A 250 1.23 0.94 -0.66
N PRO A 251 0.28 1.20 0.25
CA PRO A 251 0.57 1.82 1.54
C PRO A 251 1.71 1.13 2.31
N GLU A 252 1.87 -0.19 2.12
CA GLU A 252 2.92 -0.99 2.76
C GLU A 252 4.32 -0.64 2.23
N ILE A 253 4.45 -0.39 0.92
CA ILE A 253 5.70 0.03 0.27
C ILE A 253 6.07 1.44 0.71
N GLN A 254 5.08 2.36 0.73
CA GLN A 254 5.28 3.71 1.27
C GLN A 254 5.70 3.67 2.73
N ARG A 255 5.03 2.84 3.54
CA ARG A 255 5.37 2.64 4.95
C ARG A 255 6.80 2.12 5.12
N GLU A 256 7.21 1.13 4.35
CA GLU A 256 8.57 0.57 4.41
C GLU A 256 9.63 1.61 4.01
N SER A 257 9.39 2.37 2.95
CA SER A 257 10.26 3.47 2.52
C SER A 257 10.38 4.54 3.59
N LEU A 258 9.25 5.00 4.14
CA LEU A 258 9.20 5.99 5.22
C LEU A 258 9.91 5.51 6.50
N LEU A 259 9.74 4.23 6.87
CA LEU A 259 10.41 3.65 8.03
C LEU A 259 11.93 3.57 7.80
N THR A 260 12.34 3.15 6.61
CA THR A 260 13.74 3.09 6.22
C THR A 260 14.39 4.46 6.27
N GLU A 261 13.70 5.48 5.74
CA GLU A 261 14.14 6.88 5.82
C GLU A 261 14.24 7.31 7.27
N LEU A 262 13.20 7.12 8.08
CA LEU A 262 13.16 7.55 9.49
C LEU A 262 14.33 6.96 10.31
N VAL A 263 14.61 5.68 10.14
CA VAL A 263 15.67 4.96 10.88
C VAL A 263 17.07 5.38 10.42
N ARG A 264 17.25 5.71 9.13
CA ARG A 264 18.57 6.06 8.57
C ARG A 264 18.86 7.55 8.56
N MET A 265 17.84 8.39 8.69
CA MET A 265 17.99 9.84 8.61
C MET A 265 18.74 10.38 9.83
N THR A 266 19.71 11.25 9.58
CA THR A 266 20.48 11.98 10.58
C THR A 266 20.41 13.49 10.31
N PRO A 267 20.73 14.35 11.29
CA PRO A 267 20.87 15.80 11.06
C PRO A 267 21.83 16.15 9.91
N GLN A 268 22.88 15.36 9.71
CA GLN A 268 23.85 15.53 8.63
C GLN A 268 23.24 15.20 7.27
N SER A 269 22.56 14.06 7.13
CA SER A 269 21.92 13.67 5.87
C SER A 269 20.73 14.57 5.50
N ALA A 270 20.05 15.14 6.51
CA ALA A 270 18.98 16.13 6.31
C ALA A 270 19.51 17.56 6.05
N GLY A 271 20.82 17.79 6.17
CA GLY A 271 21.48 19.08 5.96
C GLY A 271 21.40 20.06 7.14
N SER A 272 20.53 19.83 8.13
CA SER A 272 20.52 20.53 9.41
C SER A 272 19.67 19.81 10.46
N GLU A 273 19.88 20.13 11.73
CA GLU A 273 19.01 19.68 12.83
C GLU A 273 17.55 20.10 12.60
N ARG A 274 17.34 21.33 12.09
CA ARG A 274 16.00 21.84 11.80
C ARG A 274 15.29 20.97 10.75
N ASN A 275 15.96 20.72 9.63
CA ASN A 275 15.41 19.91 8.54
C ASN A 275 15.14 18.47 9.01
N TYR A 276 16.02 17.91 9.84
CA TYR A 276 15.82 16.59 10.42
C TYR A 276 14.51 16.53 11.23
N ILE A 277 14.28 17.47 12.14
CA ILE A 277 13.06 17.48 12.96
C ILE A 277 11.81 17.77 12.11
N GLU A 278 11.88 18.70 11.16
CA GLU A 278 10.77 18.98 10.24
C GLU A 278 10.43 17.75 9.39
N ARG A 279 11.42 17.03 8.87
CA ARG A 279 11.20 15.79 8.11
C ARG A 279 10.70 14.65 9.00
N PHE A 280 11.18 14.54 10.24
CA PHE A 280 10.69 13.57 11.21
C PHE A 280 9.19 13.75 11.47
N LEU A 281 8.75 14.99 11.71
CA LEU A 281 7.34 15.34 11.87
C LEU A 281 6.52 15.03 10.61
N ALA A 282 7.07 15.34 9.42
CA ALA A 282 6.41 15.03 8.16
C ALA A 282 6.21 13.52 7.97
N ILE A 283 7.23 12.70 8.22
CA ILE A 283 7.14 11.24 8.12
C ILE A 283 6.10 10.68 9.10
N ARG A 284 6.05 11.19 10.34
CA ARG A 284 5.00 10.82 11.30
C ARG A 284 3.60 11.12 10.75
N GLY A 285 3.38 12.31 10.20
CA GLY A 285 2.09 12.67 9.59
C GLY A 285 1.73 11.79 8.39
N GLU A 286 2.72 11.36 7.60
CA GLU A 286 2.50 10.42 6.50
C GLU A 286 2.10 9.01 7.00
N PHE A 287 2.69 8.51 8.09
CA PHE A 287 2.25 7.25 8.70
C PHE A 287 0.79 7.32 9.16
N GLU A 288 0.40 8.42 9.82
CA GLU A 288 -0.99 8.66 10.24
C GLU A 288 -1.94 8.73 9.03
N ARG A 289 -1.54 9.42 7.96
CA ARG A 289 -2.30 9.50 6.70
C ARG A 289 -2.51 8.13 6.06
N LEU A 290 -1.52 7.24 6.15
CA LEU A 290 -1.58 5.88 5.64
C LEU A 290 -2.34 4.91 6.55
N GLY A 291 -2.80 5.36 7.73
CA GLY A 291 -3.50 4.53 8.70
C GLY A 291 -2.58 3.65 9.56
N PHE A 292 -1.27 3.86 9.48
CA PHE A 292 -0.30 3.16 10.32
C PHE A 292 -0.01 3.96 11.58
N LYS A 293 -0.62 3.57 12.70
CA LYS A 293 -0.29 4.15 14.01
C LYS A 293 1.07 3.62 14.47
N GLN A 294 2.07 4.50 14.51
CA GLN A 294 3.35 4.20 15.14
C GLN A 294 3.24 4.39 16.65
N LEU A 295 3.93 3.55 17.43
CA LEU A 295 4.00 3.70 18.87
C LEU A 295 4.95 4.85 19.20
N ASP A 296 4.52 5.79 20.04
CA ASP A 296 5.32 7.00 20.31
C ASP A 296 6.67 6.68 20.98
N HIS A 297 6.78 5.61 21.77
CA HIS A 297 8.05 5.17 22.35
C HIS A 297 9.04 4.71 21.27
N THR A 298 8.59 3.99 20.24
CA THR A 298 9.44 3.57 19.12
C THR A 298 9.99 4.77 18.36
N LEU A 299 9.13 5.76 18.09
CA LEU A 299 9.56 7.00 17.44
C LEU A 299 10.54 7.78 18.33
N HIS A 300 10.32 7.81 19.65
CA HIS A 300 11.24 8.43 20.59
C HIS A 300 12.61 7.75 20.64
N ASP A 301 12.67 6.42 20.60
CA ASP A 301 13.93 5.68 20.55
C ASP A 301 14.71 5.95 19.26
N ILE A 302 14.02 5.97 18.11
CA ILE A 302 14.63 6.31 16.81
C ILE A 302 15.13 7.76 16.83
N LEU A 303 14.35 8.69 17.38
CA LEU A 303 14.74 10.09 17.57
C LEU A 303 16.02 10.18 18.40
N LYS A 304 16.02 9.54 19.58
CA LYS A 304 17.19 9.52 20.46
C LYS A 304 18.39 8.94 19.75
N MET A 305 18.25 7.83 19.02
CA MET A 305 19.36 7.17 18.32
C MET A 305 20.06 8.09 17.31
N ASN A 306 19.30 8.86 16.52
CA ASN A 306 19.83 9.58 15.37
C ASN A 306 20.10 11.07 15.61
N ILE A 307 19.52 11.67 16.65
CA ILE A 307 19.74 13.10 16.95
C ILE A 307 21.13 13.35 17.55
N THR A 308 21.63 14.58 17.41
CA THR A 308 22.91 15.03 17.98
C THR A 308 22.95 14.93 19.50
N SER A 309 24.14 14.77 20.08
CA SER A 309 24.35 14.66 21.54
C SER A 309 23.69 15.79 22.33
N ARG A 310 23.80 17.05 21.87
CA ARG A 310 23.16 18.21 22.51
C ARG A 310 21.66 18.01 22.76
N TRP A 311 20.93 17.60 21.72
CA TRP A 311 19.49 17.39 21.82
C TRP A 311 19.13 16.08 22.52
N ARG A 312 19.98 15.06 22.40
CA ARG A 312 19.82 13.80 23.14
C ARG A 312 19.88 14.04 24.65
N GLU A 313 20.85 14.83 25.11
CA GLU A 313 20.97 15.26 26.51
C GLU A 313 19.76 16.09 26.94
N PHE A 314 19.31 17.02 26.10
CA PHE A 314 18.09 17.80 26.37
C PHE A 314 16.85 16.90 26.56
N ILE A 315 16.66 15.91 25.69
CA ILE A 315 15.56 14.95 25.77
C ILE A 315 15.70 14.10 27.04
N GLN A 316 16.90 13.63 27.36
CA GLN A 316 17.15 12.83 28.57
C GLN A 316 16.84 13.64 29.83
N ASN A 317 17.30 14.89 29.93
CA ASN A 317 17.00 15.76 31.07
C ASN A 317 15.50 16.01 31.23
N ARG A 318 14.77 16.21 30.13
CA ARG A 318 13.29 16.32 30.13
C ARG A 318 12.63 15.05 30.67
N PHE A 319 13.13 13.89 30.26
CA PHE A 319 12.64 12.59 30.71
C PHE A 319 12.89 12.39 32.21
N ASP A 320 14.12 12.63 32.68
CA ASP A 320 14.50 12.48 34.08
C ASP A 320 13.71 13.41 34.99
N MET A 321 13.50 14.67 34.57
CA MET A 321 12.64 15.60 35.28
C MET A 321 11.21 15.08 35.39
N ALA A 322 10.63 14.56 34.30
CA ALA A 322 9.27 14.04 34.32
C ALA A 322 9.10 12.84 35.26
N CYS A 323 10.08 11.95 35.30
CA CYS A 323 10.14 10.84 36.27
C CYS A 323 10.18 11.34 37.72
N GLN A 324 10.92 12.40 37.99
CA GLN A 324 11.05 12.98 39.33
C GLN A 324 9.79 13.75 39.77
N SER A 325 9.12 14.45 38.84
CA SER A 325 7.94 15.28 39.14
C SER A 325 6.61 14.56 38.98
N GLY A 326 6.59 13.30 38.52
CA GLY A 326 5.35 12.55 38.25
C GLY A 326 4.50 13.12 37.12
N THR A 327 5.10 13.90 36.22
CA THR A 327 4.42 14.50 35.06
C THR A 327 4.42 13.55 33.86
N ASN A 328 3.71 13.90 32.79
CA ASN A 328 3.72 13.11 31.56
C ASN A 328 5.14 13.00 30.97
N LEU A 329 5.53 11.78 30.59
CA LEU A 329 6.80 11.52 29.91
C LEU A 329 6.82 12.21 28.53
N PRO A 330 7.99 12.69 28.06
CA PRO A 330 8.14 13.30 26.74
C PRO A 330 7.66 12.40 25.58
N GLU A 331 7.70 11.08 25.77
CA GLU A 331 7.18 10.08 24.83
C GLU A 331 5.66 10.21 24.60
N LYS A 332 4.90 10.60 25.63
CA LYS A 332 3.43 10.74 25.52
C LYS A 332 3.00 11.97 24.72
N ASP A 333 3.91 12.93 24.52
CA ASP A 333 3.72 14.12 23.69
C ASP A 333 4.98 14.37 22.84
N LEU A 334 5.32 13.38 22.02
CA LEU A 334 6.49 13.47 21.15
C LEU A 334 6.37 14.65 20.16
N GLU A 335 5.16 15.00 19.73
CA GLU A 335 4.95 16.13 18.82
C GLU A 335 5.28 17.46 19.52
N GLY A 336 4.81 17.66 20.75
CA GLY A 336 5.14 18.82 21.57
C GLY A 336 6.65 18.94 21.84
N LEU A 337 7.31 17.81 22.11
CA LEU A 337 8.78 17.77 22.28
C LEU A 337 9.51 18.22 21.01
N LEU A 338 9.16 17.65 19.85
CA LEU A 338 9.78 17.99 18.56
C LEU A 338 9.54 19.47 18.20
N LYS A 339 8.34 19.99 18.47
CA LYS A 339 8.03 21.41 18.30
C LYS A 339 8.87 22.28 19.23
N ASP A 340 9.03 21.95 20.51
CA ASP A 340 9.88 22.71 21.44
C ASP A 340 11.35 22.74 20.98
N ILE A 341 11.88 21.61 20.51
CA ILE A 341 13.21 21.55 19.90
C ILE A 341 13.29 22.51 18.70
N LEU A 342 12.30 22.48 17.78
CA LEU A 342 12.27 23.38 16.62
C LEU A 342 12.20 24.87 16.98
N HIS A 343 11.55 25.23 18.08
CA HIS A 343 11.48 26.62 18.55
C HIS A 343 12.83 27.10 19.10
N ARG A 344 13.65 26.19 19.63
CA ARG A 344 14.97 26.49 20.21
C ARG A 344 16.11 26.45 19.19
N ILE A 345 15.89 25.84 18.02
CA ILE A 345 16.84 25.89 16.90
C ILE A 345 16.73 27.26 16.22
N PRO A 346 17.82 28.06 16.15
CA PRO A 346 17.80 29.34 15.47
C PRO A 346 17.32 29.18 14.02
N LYS A 347 16.35 29.99 13.61
CA LYS A 347 16.05 30.16 12.18
C LYS A 347 17.27 30.84 11.58
N LYS A 348 17.91 30.28 10.55
CA LYS A 348 19.02 30.95 9.87
C LYS A 348 18.55 32.36 9.50
N ASP A 349 19.13 33.38 10.13
CA ASP A 349 18.89 34.77 9.73
C ASP A 349 19.39 34.93 8.29
N LEU A 350 18.52 35.43 7.43
CA LEU A 350 18.89 35.99 6.14
C LEU A 350 20.03 37.00 6.36
N LYS A 351 21.12 36.79 5.61
CA LYS A 351 22.31 37.64 5.53
C LYS A 351 22.03 39.09 5.93
N LYS A 352 22.63 39.56 7.04
CA LYS A 352 22.99 40.98 7.18
C LYS A 352 24.11 41.27 6.18
N GLY A 353 23.73 41.49 4.92
CA GLY A 353 24.53 42.26 3.98
C GLY A 353 24.36 43.73 4.32
N GLY A 354 25.07 44.18 5.36
CA GLY A 354 25.26 45.60 5.64
C GLY A 354 26.63 46.00 5.14
N SER A 355 26.67 46.66 3.98
CA SER A 355 27.81 47.47 3.53
C SER A 355 28.39 48.25 4.70
N THR A 356 29.70 48.18 4.84
CA THR A 356 30.47 49.24 5.49
C THR A 356 31.21 49.96 4.38
N ASP A 357 31.00 51.27 4.35
CA ASP A 357 31.60 52.26 3.46
C ASP A 357 33.14 52.23 3.47
#